data_AF-A0A7F5R7X5-F1
#
_entry.id   AF-A0A7F5R7X5-F1
#
_cell.length_a   1.000
_cell.length_b   1.000
_cell.length_c   1.000
_cell.angle_alpha   90.00
_cell.angle_beta   90.00
_cell.angle_gamma   90.00
#
_symmetry.space_group_name_H-M   'P 1'
#
loop_
_entity.id
_entity.type
_entity.pdbx_description
1 polymer ?
#
loop_
_entity_poly.entity_id
_entity_poly.type
_entity_poly.pdbx_seq_one_letter_code
_entity_poly.pdbx_strand_id
1 'polypeptide(L)'
;MKAIIHTIIIPFLFHFSQSYTITAINSSSGIFYNHLGKAKVTNQKFTLLTFVNVSHIDNHIQTINMLYYKSLGICNKLTSKHIDFHCQNQLQYINTKLKFIKNDYNIIAHQVIGNRKKRGLVDGIGDAFKWLFGTPDAEDAQFYTDSIKSLIGNQKQTELLMQQQVRIVQSTISNFNNSLQILNQNTKTLNENIMKFDEFISQTNSFEEKLQLENQISQHIITLVEMTDEVQNILGKYIDGLSLVNKGIISYHILNPEDLRSELKTISIRHNLPLEPTLENALVYFKLMKIKAFIKNELLVIAFEIPIVNSLLYDLYGLYPLFTPHQSDPYLFSYIEPSKPYILLSVTRTVFSSLNNLQKCQEYLPNQWLCDQVTISKRIDHPICEIQLFFKEVNHIPKNCQVKHIYADTELWHKINNNKWIYVLSKPTRTNILC
;
A
#
# COMPACT_ATOMS: atom_id res chain seq x y z
N MET A 1 -24.50 65.99 16.28
CA MET A 1 -25.93 66.00 16.60
C MET A 1 -26.18 64.83 17.56
N LYS A 2 -26.66 65.12 18.79
CA LYS A 2 -26.88 64.11 19.84
C LYS A 2 -28.06 63.21 19.47
N ALA A 3 -27.93 61.91 19.71
CA ALA A 3 -29.05 61.03 20.02
C ALA A 3 -28.58 60.02 21.07
N ILE A 4 -29.17 60.11 22.26
CA ILE A 4 -29.03 59.20 23.39
C ILE A 4 -30.25 58.27 23.33
N ILE A 5 -30.03 56.96 23.43
CA ILE A 5 -31.06 56.00 23.84
C ILE A 5 -30.48 55.20 25.03
N HIS A 6 -31.17 55.30 26.17
CA HIS A 6 -30.89 54.58 27.41
C HIS A 6 -31.96 53.51 27.63
N THR A 7 -31.58 52.24 27.88
CA THR A 7 -32.24 51.23 28.76
C THR A 7 -31.60 49.85 28.53
N ILE A 8 -31.38 48.92 29.46
CA ILE A 8 -31.10 48.87 30.92
C ILE A 8 -30.54 47.43 31.18
N ILE A 9 -29.48 47.33 32.00
CA ILE A 9 -29.03 46.21 32.89
C ILE A 9 -28.87 44.78 32.30
N ILE A 10 -27.63 44.27 32.32
CA ILE A 10 -27.11 43.21 33.23
C ILE A 10 -25.56 43.28 33.13
N PRO A 11 -24.81 43.33 34.25
CA PRO A 11 -23.36 43.33 34.23
C PRO A 11 -22.87 41.88 34.09
N PHE A 12 -22.86 41.35 32.86
CA PHE A 12 -22.00 40.22 32.58
C PHE A 12 -20.66 40.77 32.08
N LEU A 13 -19.75 40.92 33.04
CA LEU A 13 -18.31 40.95 32.80
C LEU A 13 -17.90 39.59 32.20
N PHE A 14 -18.26 39.34 30.94
CA PHE A 14 -17.42 38.49 30.11
C PHE A 14 -16.41 39.43 29.46
N HIS A 15 -15.22 39.47 30.07
CA HIS A 15 -14.00 39.70 29.33
C HIS A 15 -13.98 38.65 28.19
N PHE A 16 -14.56 38.98 27.04
CA PHE A 16 -14.18 38.36 25.79
C PHE A 16 -12.76 38.83 25.54
N SER A 17 -11.80 38.08 26.07
CA SER A 17 -10.46 38.06 25.50
C SER A 17 -10.65 37.79 24.01
N GLN A 18 -10.10 38.65 23.16
CA GLN A 18 -10.12 38.40 21.72
C GLN A 18 -9.52 37.02 21.48
N SER A 19 -10.36 36.06 21.06
CA SER A 19 -9.96 34.67 20.83
C SER A 19 -9.19 34.48 19.52
N TYR A 20 -8.84 35.58 18.85
CA TYR A 20 -8.16 35.61 17.56
C TYR A 20 -7.08 36.68 17.56
N THR A 21 -6.05 36.46 16.76
CA THR A 21 -4.95 37.41 16.56
C THR A 21 -4.93 37.87 15.11
N ILE A 22 -4.96 39.18 14.88
CA ILE A 22 -4.77 39.78 13.56
C ILE A 22 -3.34 40.29 13.47
N THR A 23 -2.62 39.88 12.44
CA THR A 23 -1.27 40.35 12.15
C THR A 23 -1.23 40.95 10.76
N ALA A 24 -0.82 42.22 10.67
CA ALA A 24 -0.70 42.90 9.38
C ALA A 24 0.59 42.44 8.67
N ILE A 25 0.48 42.18 7.36
CA ILE A 25 1.61 41.86 6.50
C ILE A 25 2.18 43.17 5.97
N ASN A 26 3.12 43.76 6.71
CA ASN A 26 3.63 45.11 6.43
C ASN A 26 4.74 45.15 5.36
N SER A 27 5.43 44.03 5.13
CA SER A 27 6.44 43.88 4.09
C SER A 27 6.26 42.53 3.40
N SER A 28 6.08 42.57 2.09
CA SER A 28 5.89 41.37 1.29
C SER A 28 6.51 41.54 -0.07
N SER A 29 7.10 40.46 -0.58
CA SER A 29 7.55 40.36 -1.96
C SER A 29 6.40 40.19 -2.98
N GLY A 30 5.14 40.31 -2.54
CA GLY A 30 3.93 40.23 -3.37
C GLY A 30 3.32 38.82 -3.46
N ILE A 31 3.99 37.81 -2.92
CA ILE A 31 3.51 36.43 -2.84
C ILE A 31 3.70 35.93 -1.40
N PHE A 32 2.66 35.31 -0.84
CA PHE A 32 2.74 34.59 0.41
C PHE A 32 3.13 33.12 0.19
N TYR A 33 4.21 32.70 0.83
CA TYR A 33 4.73 31.34 0.76
C TYR A 33 4.26 30.55 1.98
N ASN A 34 3.13 29.85 1.84
CA ASN A 34 2.62 28.98 2.89
C ASN A 34 3.45 27.70 2.95
N HIS A 35 4.21 27.48 4.02
CA HIS A 35 4.96 26.24 4.22
C HIS A 35 4.02 25.09 4.56
N LEU A 36 3.92 24.12 3.65
CA LEU A 36 3.05 22.94 3.79
C LEU A 36 3.77 21.73 4.42
N GLY A 37 5.11 21.77 4.47
CA GLY A 37 5.91 20.70 5.06
C GLY A 37 7.19 20.41 4.30
N LYS A 38 7.82 19.29 4.68
CA LYS A 38 9.01 18.76 4.02
C LYS A 38 8.61 17.73 2.97
N ALA A 39 9.31 17.72 1.85
CA ALA A 39 9.07 16.81 0.75
C ALA A 39 10.34 16.12 0.29
N LYS A 40 10.21 14.83 -0.04
CA LYS A 40 11.20 14.05 -0.79
C LYS A 40 10.67 13.81 -2.19
N VAL A 41 11.58 13.67 -3.16
CA VAL A 41 11.22 13.42 -4.56
C VAL A 41 11.72 12.04 -4.96
N THR A 42 10.85 11.30 -5.64
CA THR A 42 11.17 10.01 -6.24
C THR A 42 10.91 10.05 -7.75
N ASN A 43 11.82 9.44 -8.51
CA ASN A 43 11.65 9.14 -9.94
C ASN A 43 12.06 7.68 -10.24
N GLN A 44 12.38 6.90 -9.19
CA GLN A 44 12.89 5.53 -9.28
C GLN A 44 12.17 4.65 -8.27
N LYS A 45 12.16 3.36 -8.54
CA LYS A 45 11.48 2.37 -7.72
C LYS A 45 12.35 1.12 -7.59
N PHE A 46 12.35 0.55 -6.39
CA PHE A 46 12.94 -0.74 -6.13
C PHE A 46 11.83 -1.78 -6.04
N THR A 47 11.95 -2.88 -6.77
CA THR A 47 10.90 -3.89 -6.85
C THR A 47 11.26 -5.10 -5.99
N LEU A 48 10.43 -5.38 -4.99
CA LEU A 48 10.44 -6.66 -4.28
C LEU A 48 9.49 -7.64 -4.98
N LEU A 49 9.94 -8.84 -5.28
CA LEU A 49 9.15 -9.89 -5.92
C LEU A 49 8.91 -11.05 -4.95
N THR A 50 7.67 -11.52 -4.89
CA THR A 50 7.30 -12.80 -4.31
C THR A 50 6.47 -13.58 -5.32
N PHE A 51 6.54 -14.90 -5.27
CA PHE A 51 5.77 -15.75 -6.18
C PHE A 51 5.40 -17.07 -5.52
N VAL A 52 4.31 -17.67 -6.00
CA VAL A 52 3.91 -19.04 -5.67
C VAL A 52 3.43 -19.79 -6.88
N ASN A 53 3.71 -21.08 -6.90
CA ASN A 53 3.16 -21.99 -7.90
C ASN A 53 1.81 -22.53 -7.40
N VAL A 54 0.72 -22.09 -8.03
CA VAL A 54 -0.64 -22.41 -7.62
C VAL A 54 -1.00 -23.86 -7.95
N SER A 55 -0.32 -24.51 -8.90
CA SER A 55 -0.62 -25.91 -9.27
C SER A 55 -0.25 -26.92 -8.18
N HIS A 56 0.73 -26.62 -7.33
CA HIS A 56 1.05 -27.48 -6.18
C HIS A 56 -0.10 -27.57 -5.16
N ILE A 57 -0.88 -26.50 -5.02
CA ILE A 57 -2.01 -26.48 -4.08
C ILE A 57 -3.11 -27.44 -4.55
N ASP A 58 -3.40 -27.50 -5.85
CA ASP A 58 -4.41 -28.40 -6.41
C ASP A 58 -4.07 -29.87 -6.13
N ASN A 59 -2.80 -30.25 -6.34
CA ASN A 59 -2.33 -31.61 -6.06
C ASN A 59 -2.57 -32.01 -4.60
N HIS A 60 -2.36 -31.09 -3.65
CA HIS A 60 -2.64 -31.34 -2.25
C HIS A 60 -4.14 -31.46 -1.96
N ILE A 61 -4.98 -30.62 -2.57
CA ILE A 61 -6.45 -30.73 -2.44
C ILE A 61 -6.93 -32.09 -2.93
N GLN A 62 -6.45 -32.55 -4.09
CA GLN A 62 -6.79 -33.86 -4.64
C GLN A 62 -6.32 -35.00 -3.72
N THR A 63 -5.12 -34.86 -3.14
CA THR A 63 -4.54 -35.83 -2.20
C THR A 63 -5.36 -35.93 -0.91
N ILE A 64 -5.76 -34.81 -0.32
CA ILE A 64 -6.61 -34.80 0.88
C ILE A 64 -7.97 -35.44 0.57
N ASN A 65 -8.56 -35.13 -0.59
CA ASN A 65 -9.82 -35.73 -1.01
C ASN A 65 -9.71 -37.26 -1.15
N MET A 66 -8.60 -37.77 -1.71
CA MET A 66 -8.32 -39.20 -1.76
C MET A 66 -8.19 -39.81 -0.35
N LEU A 67 -7.43 -39.17 0.55
CA LEU A 67 -7.23 -39.63 1.93
C LEU A 67 -8.53 -39.62 2.74
N TYR A 68 -9.41 -38.66 2.48
CA TYR A 68 -10.76 -38.62 3.04
C TYR A 68 -11.56 -39.86 2.67
N TYR A 69 -11.62 -40.24 1.38
CA TYR A 69 -12.35 -41.43 0.95
C TYR A 69 -11.74 -42.73 1.48
N LYS A 70 -10.41 -42.82 1.58
CA LYS A 70 -9.75 -43.97 2.22
C LYS A 70 -10.12 -44.08 3.71
N SER A 71 -10.13 -42.95 4.43
CA SER A 71 -10.55 -42.87 5.83
C SER A 71 -12.02 -43.27 6.01
N LEU A 72 -12.90 -42.86 5.09
CA LEU A 72 -14.30 -43.30 5.07
C LEU A 72 -14.42 -44.82 4.93
N GLY A 73 -13.60 -45.41 4.05
CA GLY A 73 -13.50 -46.86 3.90
C GLY A 73 -13.05 -47.58 5.16
N ILE A 74 -12.15 -46.98 5.95
CA ILE A 74 -11.74 -47.49 7.26
C ILE A 74 -12.92 -47.45 8.24
N CYS A 75 -13.62 -46.31 8.36
CA CYS A 75 -14.77 -46.20 9.26
C CYS A 75 -15.84 -47.26 8.93
N ASN A 76 -16.14 -47.47 7.65
CA ASN A 76 -17.15 -48.44 7.21
C ASN A 76 -16.78 -49.91 7.50
N LYS A 77 -15.50 -50.23 7.72
CA LYS A 77 -15.04 -51.57 8.10
C LYS A 77 -15.15 -51.83 9.60
N LEU A 78 -15.42 -50.81 10.42
CA LEU A 78 -15.48 -50.94 11.88
C LEU A 78 -16.74 -51.69 12.30
N THR A 79 -16.56 -52.71 13.14
CA THR A 79 -17.67 -53.50 13.70
C THR A 79 -18.27 -52.88 14.97
N SER A 80 -17.52 -52.01 15.64
CA SER A 80 -17.99 -51.29 16.84
C SER A 80 -18.84 -50.08 16.45
N LYS A 81 -20.14 -50.12 16.77
CA LYS A 81 -21.09 -49.03 16.48
C LYS A 81 -20.68 -47.68 17.09
N HIS A 82 -20.06 -47.68 18.28
CA HIS A 82 -19.60 -46.45 18.93
C HIS A 82 -18.44 -45.81 18.16
N ILE A 83 -17.42 -46.61 17.83
CA ILE A 83 -16.22 -46.14 17.13
C ILE A 83 -16.59 -45.70 15.71
N ASP A 84 -17.44 -46.46 15.01
CA ASP A 84 -17.97 -46.08 13.69
C ASP A 84 -18.71 -44.73 13.75
N PHE A 85 -19.67 -44.56 14.66
CA PHE A 85 -20.40 -43.30 14.80
C PHE A 85 -19.47 -42.09 15.03
N HIS A 86 -18.48 -42.23 15.90
CA HIS A 86 -17.49 -41.17 16.16
C HIS A 86 -16.64 -40.87 14.91
N CYS A 87 -16.14 -41.92 14.24
CA CYS A 87 -15.36 -41.83 13.00
C CYS A 87 -16.13 -41.10 11.89
N GLN A 88 -17.38 -41.48 11.65
CA GLN A 88 -18.25 -40.89 10.62
C GLN A 88 -18.54 -39.42 10.90
N ASN A 89 -18.88 -39.06 12.14
CA ASN A 89 -19.18 -37.68 12.52
C ASN A 89 -17.98 -36.75 12.31
N GLN A 90 -16.78 -37.19 12.69
CA GLN A 90 -15.59 -36.38 12.48
C GLN A 90 -15.23 -36.26 10.99
N LEU A 91 -15.43 -37.32 10.19
CA LEU A 91 -15.26 -37.24 8.74
C LEU A 91 -16.30 -36.31 8.07
N GLN A 92 -17.52 -36.20 8.59
CA GLN A 92 -18.51 -35.26 8.06
C GLN A 92 -18.04 -33.79 8.18
N TYR A 93 -17.35 -33.45 9.27
CA TYR A 93 -16.71 -32.14 9.42
C TYR A 93 -15.66 -31.89 8.34
N ILE A 94 -14.81 -32.89 8.06
CA ILE A 94 -13.77 -32.80 7.02
C ILE A 94 -14.38 -32.64 5.63
N ASN A 95 -15.46 -33.37 5.31
CA ASN A 95 -16.18 -33.22 4.04
C ASN A 95 -16.69 -31.79 3.85
N THR A 96 -17.17 -31.17 4.93
CA THR A 96 -17.63 -29.77 4.90
C THR A 96 -16.45 -28.82 4.63
N LYS A 97 -15.32 -28.99 5.30
CA LYS A 97 -14.08 -28.22 5.02
C LYS A 97 -13.58 -28.39 3.59
N LEU A 98 -13.57 -29.61 3.07
CA LEU A 98 -13.15 -29.90 1.69
C LEU A 98 -13.97 -29.15 0.65
N LYS A 99 -15.29 -28.99 0.89
CA LYS A 99 -16.14 -28.18 0.01
C LYS A 99 -15.74 -26.71 0.02
N PHE A 100 -15.44 -26.14 1.19
CA PHE A 100 -14.95 -24.76 1.30
C PHE A 100 -13.59 -24.59 0.63
N ILE A 101 -12.63 -25.47 0.90
CA ILE A 101 -11.30 -25.48 0.28
C ILE A 101 -11.41 -25.53 -1.25
N LYS A 102 -12.27 -26.39 -1.78
CA LYS A 102 -12.49 -26.49 -3.23
C LYS A 102 -13.11 -25.22 -3.81
N ASN A 103 -14.02 -24.58 -3.09
CA ASN A 103 -14.61 -23.31 -3.50
C ASN A 103 -13.56 -22.18 -3.49
N ASP A 104 -12.77 -22.08 -2.44
CA ASP A 104 -11.70 -21.09 -2.28
C ASP A 104 -10.62 -21.26 -3.35
N TYR A 105 -10.21 -22.51 -3.60
CA TYR A 105 -9.33 -22.84 -4.71
C TYR A 105 -9.96 -22.45 -6.04
N ASN A 106 -11.24 -22.71 -6.28
CA ASN A 106 -11.92 -22.29 -7.50
C ASN A 106 -11.98 -20.76 -7.64
N ILE A 107 -12.06 -19.98 -6.57
CA ILE A 107 -11.98 -18.51 -6.64
C ILE A 107 -10.60 -18.09 -7.14
N ILE A 108 -9.54 -18.62 -6.52
CA ILE A 108 -8.17 -18.38 -6.94
C ILE A 108 -7.97 -18.87 -8.37
N ALA A 109 -8.32 -20.11 -8.67
CA ALA A 109 -8.22 -20.72 -9.99
C ALA A 109 -9.10 -20.02 -11.04
N HIS A 110 -10.26 -19.44 -10.73
CA HIS A 110 -11.01 -18.66 -11.72
C HIS A 110 -10.36 -17.30 -11.98
N GLN A 111 -9.80 -16.66 -10.95
CA GLN A 111 -9.00 -15.44 -11.10
C GLN A 111 -7.67 -15.74 -11.82
N VAL A 112 -7.10 -16.92 -11.60
CA VAL A 112 -5.78 -17.35 -12.06
C VAL A 112 -5.81 -18.03 -13.44
N ILE A 113 -6.76 -18.93 -13.64
CA ILE A 113 -6.91 -19.88 -14.75
C ILE A 113 -8.11 -19.52 -15.65
N GLY A 114 -9.06 -18.68 -15.21
CA GLY A 114 -10.27 -18.34 -15.97
C GLY A 114 -10.06 -17.61 -17.31
N ASN A 115 -10.72 -18.13 -18.36
CA ASN A 115 -10.76 -17.64 -19.74
C ASN A 115 -11.57 -16.34 -19.92
N ARG A 116 -11.20 -15.22 -19.29
CA ARG A 116 -11.79 -13.93 -19.65
C ARG A 116 -11.03 -13.31 -20.83
N LYS A 117 -11.30 -13.79 -22.05
CA LYS A 117 -10.98 -13.03 -23.28
C LYS A 117 -11.81 -11.75 -23.28
N LYS A 118 -11.20 -10.57 -23.12
CA LYS A 118 -11.74 -9.34 -23.74
C LYS A 118 -10.66 -8.35 -24.20
N ARG A 119 -10.56 -8.27 -25.53
CA ARG A 119 -10.58 -7.08 -26.42
C ARG A 119 -9.74 -5.87 -25.98
N GLY A 120 -8.54 -5.76 -26.54
CA GLY A 120 -7.77 -4.52 -26.60
C GLY A 120 -6.39 -4.78 -27.21
N LEU A 121 -6.08 -4.11 -28.32
CA LEU A 121 -4.88 -4.26 -29.15
C LEU A 121 -3.57 -4.02 -28.37
N VAL A 122 -2.79 -5.07 -28.11
CA VAL A 122 -1.33 -5.06 -28.23
C VAL A 122 -0.92 -6.48 -28.64
N ASP A 123 -0.85 -6.72 -29.95
CA ASP A 123 -0.12 -7.86 -30.51
C ASP A 123 1.37 -7.55 -30.38
N GLY A 124 2.08 -8.32 -29.55
CA GLY A 124 3.52 -8.21 -29.42
C GLY A 124 4.09 -9.15 -28.36
N ILE A 125 4.51 -10.33 -28.81
CA ILE A 125 5.34 -11.33 -28.09
C ILE A 125 4.56 -12.29 -27.15
N GLY A 126 4.05 -13.37 -27.75
CA GLY A 126 4.43 -14.74 -27.38
C GLY A 126 3.72 -15.45 -26.22
N ASP A 127 3.40 -14.80 -25.10
CA ASP A 127 2.89 -15.49 -23.91
C ASP A 127 1.63 -14.81 -23.35
N ALA A 128 0.57 -15.59 -23.11
CA ALA A 128 -0.68 -15.08 -22.55
C ALA A 128 -0.55 -14.82 -21.04
N PHE A 129 -0.33 -13.58 -20.64
CA PHE A 129 -0.35 -13.15 -19.24
C PHE A 129 -1.74 -12.69 -18.80
N LYS A 130 -2.07 -12.86 -17.52
CA LYS A 130 -3.29 -12.32 -16.92
C LYS A 130 -2.98 -11.31 -15.84
N TRP A 131 -3.47 -10.09 -16.04
CA TRP A 131 -3.43 -9.03 -15.03
C TRP A 131 -4.49 -9.28 -13.98
N LEU A 132 -4.06 -9.33 -12.72
CA LEU A 132 -4.98 -9.29 -11.59
C LEU A 132 -5.18 -7.83 -11.17
N PHE A 133 -4.07 -7.15 -10.82
CA PHE A 133 -4.11 -5.80 -10.26
C PHE A 133 -2.80 -5.05 -10.48
N GLY A 134 -2.90 -3.72 -10.62
CA GLY A 134 -1.84 -2.95 -11.27
C GLY A 134 -1.69 -3.38 -12.73
N THR A 135 -1.29 -2.48 -13.60
CA THR A 135 -0.97 -2.84 -14.99
C THR A 135 0.55 -2.85 -15.11
N PRO A 136 1.24 -3.96 -14.80
CA PRO A 136 2.52 -4.20 -15.45
C PRO A 136 2.30 -4.13 -16.95
N ASP A 137 3.25 -3.59 -17.69
CA ASP A 137 3.30 -3.80 -19.13
C ASP A 137 3.79 -5.24 -19.41
N ALA A 138 3.62 -5.70 -20.64
CA ALA A 138 4.03 -7.06 -21.01
C ALA A 138 5.53 -7.31 -20.78
N GLU A 139 6.34 -6.25 -20.91
CA GLU A 139 7.78 -6.27 -20.66
C GLU A 139 8.10 -6.51 -19.18
N ASP A 140 7.46 -5.76 -18.26
CA ASP A 140 7.58 -5.94 -16.80
C ASP A 140 7.27 -7.41 -16.42
N ALA A 141 6.16 -7.96 -16.91
CA ALA A 141 5.74 -9.31 -16.55
C ALA A 141 6.67 -10.40 -17.11
N GLN A 142 7.16 -10.22 -18.33
CA GLN A 142 8.19 -11.09 -18.92
C GLN A 142 9.46 -11.03 -18.09
N PHE A 143 9.95 -9.82 -17.83
CA PHE A 143 11.17 -9.57 -17.09
C PHE A 143 11.12 -10.19 -15.68
N TYR A 144 10.04 -9.96 -14.94
CA TYR A 144 9.87 -10.55 -13.60
C TYR A 144 9.79 -12.09 -13.65
N THR A 145 9.10 -12.65 -14.65
CA THR A 145 9.01 -14.12 -14.76
C THR A 145 10.35 -14.76 -15.08
N ASP A 146 11.13 -14.15 -15.98
CA ASP A 146 12.45 -14.67 -16.36
C ASP A 146 13.45 -14.51 -15.20
N SER A 147 13.35 -13.40 -14.46
CA SER A 147 14.08 -13.18 -13.20
C SER A 147 13.82 -14.29 -12.19
N ILE A 148 12.54 -14.66 -12.00
CA ILE A 148 12.13 -15.77 -11.12
C ILE A 148 12.71 -17.10 -11.60
N LYS A 149 12.58 -17.42 -12.89
CA LYS A 149 13.10 -18.68 -13.46
C LYS A 149 14.62 -18.82 -13.27
N SER A 150 15.37 -17.73 -13.49
CA SER A 150 16.84 -17.74 -13.31
C SER A 150 17.25 -18.09 -11.88
N LEU A 151 16.50 -17.58 -10.89
CA LEU A 151 16.77 -17.82 -9.47
C LEU A 151 16.37 -19.23 -9.02
N ILE A 152 15.25 -19.76 -9.50
CA ILE A 152 14.84 -21.15 -9.22
C ILE A 152 15.85 -22.15 -9.84
N GLY A 153 16.40 -21.84 -11.01
CA GLY A 153 17.32 -22.70 -11.74
C GLY A 153 18.74 -22.80 -11.16
N ASN A 154 19.01 -22.28 -9.96
CA ASN A 154 20.33 -22.25 -9.31
C ASN A 154 21.43 -21.54 -10.14
N GLN A 155 21.07 -20.66 -11.08
CA GLN A 155 22.05 -19.80 -11.73
C GLN A 155 22.28 -18.57 -10.85
N LYS A 156 23.52 -18.38 -10.37
CA LYS A 156 23.98 -17.21 -9.63
C LYS A 156 23.90 -15.94 -10.51
N GLN A 157 22.69 -15.47 -10.81
CA GLN A 157 22.42 -14.19 -11.47
C GLN A 157 21.90 -13.13 -10.47
N THR A 158 22.22 -13.29 -9.19
CA THR A 158 21.89 -12.31 -8.14
C THR A 158 22.46 -10.92 -8.45
N GLU A 159 23.57 -10.82 -9.18
CA GLU A 159 24.16 -9.53 -9.60
C GLU A 159 23.34 -8.79 -10.67
N LEU A 160 22.75 -9.50 -11.64
CA LEU A 160 21.97 -8.90 -12.73
C LEU A 160 20.69 -8.25 -12.20
N LEU A 161 20.02 -8.94 -11.26
CA LEU A 161 18.79 -8.45 -10.61
C LEU A 161 19.07 -7.27 -9.68
N MET A 162 20.21 -7.27 -8.98
CA MET A 162 20.66 -6.12 -8.18
C MET A 162 20.93 -4.88 -9.04
N GLN A 163 21.50 -5.04 -10.25
CA GLN A 163 21.70 -3.93 -11.19
C GLN A 163 20.35 -3.36 -11.67
N GLN A 164 19.30 -4.17 -11.72
CA GLN A 164 17.98 -3.81 -12.20
C GLN A 164 17.01 -3.37 -11.09
N GLN A 165 17.51 -3.11 -9.87
CA GLN A 165 16.71 -2.70 -8.71
C GLN A 165 15.57 -3.68 -8.37
N VAL A 166 15.78 -4.97 -8.64
CA VAL A 166 14.79 -6.04 -8.38
C VAL A 166 15.37 -7.05 -7.41
N ARG A 167 14.57 -7.48 -6.44
CA ARG A 167 14.97 -8.49 -5.45
C ARG A 167 13.83 -9.42 -5.12
N ILE A 168 14.14 -10.71 -5.02
CA ILE A 168 13.18 -11.71 -4.57
C ILE A 168 13.18 -11.80 -3.05
N VAL A 169 11.99 -11.75 -2.45
CA VAL A 169 11.78 -11.96 -1.02
C VAL A 169 11.81 -13.46 -0.75
N GLN A 170 12.95 -13.97 -0.29
CA GLN A 170 13.16 -15.41 -0.11
C GLN A 170 12.34 -15.99 1.05
N SER A 171 12.08 -15.21 2.11
CA SER A 171 11.35 -15.68 3.29
C SER A 171 9.91 -16.06 2.97
N THR A 172 9.23 -15.31 2.10
CA THR A 172 7.85 -15.62 1.69
C THR A 172 7.77 -16.94 0.91
N ILE A 173 8.76 -17.20 0.05
CA ILE A 173 8.88 -18.46 -0.71
C ILE A 173 9.20 -19.63 0.23
N SER A 174 10.14 -19.42 1.15
CA SER A 174 10.51 -20.42 2.16
C SER A 174 9.31 -20.80 3.02
N ASN A 175 8.55 -19.82 3.51
CA ASN A 175 7.36 -20.04 4.31
C ASN A 175 6.30 -20.85 3.54
N PHE A 176 6.06 -20.53 2.27
CA PHE A 176 5.16 -21.29 1.42
C PHE A 176 5.65 -22.74 1.20
N ASN A 177 6.93 -22.92 0.90
CA ASN A 177 7.52 -24.24 0.70
C ASN A 177 7.50 -25.09 1.97
N ASN A 178 7.73 -24.49 3.14
CA ASN A 178 7.63 -25.17 4.43
C ASN A 178 6.21 -25.67 4.69
N SER A 179 5.19 -24.85 4.40
CA SER A 179 3.78 -25.29 4.43
C SER A 179 3.53 -26.50 3.52
N LEU A 180 4.07 -26.50 2.30
CA LEU A 180 3.97 -27.66 1.39
C LEU A 180 4.71 -28.90 1.93
N GLN A 181 5.86 -28.71 2.58
CA GLN A 181 6.60 -29.82 3.20
C GLN A 181 5.81 -30.47 4.34
N ILE A 182 5.16 -29.68 5.19
CA ILE A 182 4.27 -30.18 6.26
C ILE A 182 3.14 -31.01 5.65
N LEU A 183 2.51 -30.53 4.57
CA LEU A 183 1.47 -31.30 3.87
C LEU A 183 1.99 -32.63 3.31
N ASN A 184 3.21 -32.64 2.76
CA ASN A 184 3.84 -33.86 2.26
C ASN A 184 4.14 -34.86 3.38
N GLN A 185 4.66 -34.39 4.51
CA GLN A 185 4.91 -35.22 5.69
C GLN A 185 3.62 -35.84 6.24
N ASN A 186 2.58 -35.02 6.41
CA ASN A 186 1.27 -35.49 6.89
C ASN A 186 0.63 -36.49 5.92
N THR A 187 0.78 -36.28 4.60
CA THR A 187 0.34 -37.25 3.58
C THR A 187 1.01 -38.61 3.77
N LYS A 188 2.32 -38.63 4.06
CA LYS A 188 3.04 -39.89 4.31
C LYS A 188 2.52 -40.57 5.58
N THR A 189 2.43 -39.83 6.68
CA THR A 189 1.90 -40.33 7.97
C THR A 189 0.51 -40.93 7.83
N LEU A 190 -0.41 -40.25 7.12
CA LEU A 190 -1.77 -40.76 6.92
C LEU A 190 -1.80 -42.03 6.07
N ASN A 191 -0.97 -42.13 5.02
CA ASN A 191 -0.90 -43.36 4.23
C ASN A 191 -0.34 -44.53 5.05
N GLU A 192 0.66 -44.30 5.90
CA GLU A 192 1.19 -45.32 6.81
C GLU A 192 0.14 -45.77 7.84
N ASN A 193 -0.62 -44.83 8.41
CA ASN A 193 -1.72 -45.15 9.33
C ASN A 193 -2.80 -45.99 8.62
N ILE A 194 -3.16 -45.64 7.37
CA ILE A 194 -4.12 -46.40 6.56
C ILE A 194 -3.68 -47.85 6.38
N MET A 195 -2.41 -48.10 6.07
CA MET A 195 -1.89 -49.47 5.91
C MET A 195 -1.98 -50.28 7.20
N LYS A 196 -1.73 -49.64 8.35
CA LYS A 196 -1.80 -50.30 9.67
C LYS A 196 -3.23 -50.63 10.10
N PHE A 197 -4.23 -49.85 9.68
CA PHE A 197 -5.61 -50.08 10.09
C PHE A 197 -6.19 -51.40 9.59
N ASP A 198 -5.83 -51.87 8.40
CA ASP A 198 -6.29 -53.17 7.90
C ASP A 198 -5.81 -54.32 8.80
N GLU A 199 -4.59 -54.22 9.33
CA GLU A 199 -4.03 -55.19 10.28
C GLU A 199 -4.74 -55.10 11.65
N PHE A 200 -4.84 -53.89 12.22
CA PHE A 200 -5.48 -53.68 13.53
C PHE A 200 -6.95 -54.11 13.54
N ILE A 201 -7.73 -53.75 12.52
CA ILE A 201 -9.16 -54.10 12.44
C ILE A 201 -9.36 -55.62 12.44
N SER A 202 -8.45 -56.37 11.80
CA SER A 202 -8.55 -57.83 11.72
C SER A 202 -8.19 -58.57 13.03
N GLN A 203 -7.40 -57.93 13.90
CA GLN A 203 -6.85 -58.55 15.12
C GLN A 203 -7.57 -58.09 16.41
N THR A 204 -8.46 -57.09 16.32
CA THR A 204 -9.09 -56.47 17.48
C THR A 204 -10.18 -57.36 18.11
N ASN A 205 -9.89 -58.00 19.23
CA ASN A 205 -10.82 -58.84 19.99
C ASN A 205 -11.04 -58.36 21.43
N SER A 206 -10.05 -57.71 22.05
CA SER A 206 -10.12 -57.25 23.44
C SER A 206 -10.62 -55.80 23.58
N PHE A 207 -11.01 -55.40 24.80
CA PHE A 207 -11.40 -54.02 25.09
C PHE A 207 -10.23 -53.03 24.95
N GLU A 208 -9.04 -53.44 25.37
CA GLU A 208 -7.81 -52.64 25.29
C GLU A 208 -7.42 -52.36 23.83
N GLU A 209 -7.50 -53.37 22.95
CA GLU A 209 -7.25 -53.23 21.51
C GLU A 209 -8.29 -52.30 20.84
N LYS A 210 -9.56 -52.36 21.26
CA LYS A 210 -10.61 -51.46 20.76
C LYS A 210 -10.33 -50.00 21.13
N LEU A 211 -9.89 -49.74 22.36
CA LEU A 211 -9.52 -48.40 22.82
C LEU A 211 -8.28 -47.89 22.07
N GLN A 212 -7.30 -48.75 21.83
CA GLN A 212 -6.11 -48.41 21.05
C GLN A 212 -6.47 -48.08 19.59
N LEU A 213 -7.35 -48.87 18.97
CA LEU A 213 -7.86 -48.62 17.62
C LEU A 213 -8.62 -47.27 17.56
N GLU A 214 -9.49 -46.99 18.53
CA GLU A 214 -10.21 -45.72 18.61
C GLU A 214 -9.26 -44.51 18.74
N ASN A 215 -8.22 -44.63 19.56
CA ASN A 215 -7.19 -43.60 19.68
C ASN A 215 -6.43 -43.39 18.36
N GLN A 216 -6.04 -44.46 17.66
CA GLN A 216 -5.33 -44.34 16.39
C GLN A 216 -6.20 -43.72 15.29
N ILE A 217 -7.48 -44.12 15.21
CA ILE A 217 -8.44 -43.51 14.28
C ILE A 217 -8.59 -42.03 14.59
N SER A 218 -8.73 -41.67 15.87
CA SER A 218 -8.85 -40.26 16.28
C SER A 218 -7.62 -39.44 15.89
N GLN A 219 -6.41 -39.96 16.13
CA GLN A 219 -5.17 -39.29 15.71
C GLN A 219 -5.07 -39.15 14.18
N HIS A 220 -5.43 -40.19 13.44
CA HIS A 220 -5.46 -40.16 11.97
C HIS A 220 -6.42 -39.09 11.44
N ILE A 221 -7.62 -38.98 12.03
CA ILE A 221 -8.60 -37.97 11.67
C ILE A 221 -8.10 -36.56 12.05
N ILE A 222 -7.47 -36.38 13.21
CA ILE A 222 -6.88 -35.10 13.63
C ILE A 222 -5.82 -34.64 12.61
N THR A 223 -4.90 -35.52 12.20
CA THR A 223 -3.90 -35.17 11.17
C THR A 223 -4.54 -34.80 9.84
N LEU A 224 -5.65 -35.44 9.46
CA LEU A 224 -6.38 -35.08 8.24
C LEU A 224 -7.06 -33.70 8.38
N VAL A 225 -7.59 -33.36 9.57
CA VAL A 225 -8.11 -32.01 9.87
C VAL A 225 -7.00 -30.97 9.77
N GLU A 226 -5.83 -31.21 10.37
CA GLU A 226 -4.68 -30.30 10.30
C GLU A 226 -4.25 -30.03 8.85
N MET A 227 -4.25 -31.05 7.99
CA MET A 227 -3.99 -30.85 6.56
C MET A 227 -5.04 -29.96 5.88
N THR A 228 -6.33 -30.13 6.22
CA THR A 228 -7.37 -29.26 5.68
C THR A 228 -7.20 -27.82 6.15
N ASP A 229 -6.83 -27.61 7.41
CA ASP A 229 -6.57 -26.28 7.97
C ASP A 229 -5.35 -25.61 7.33
N GLU A 230 -4.27 -26.36 7.11
CA GLU A 230 -3.07 -25.82 6.46
C GLU A 230 -3.37 -25.37 5.03
N VAL A 231 -4.09 -26.18 4.24
CA VAL A 231 -4.50 -25.78 2.88
C VAL A 231 -5.44 -24.58 2.90
N GLN A 232 -6.41 -24.57 3.82
CA GLN A 232 -7.33 -23.44 3.96
C GLN A 232 -6.59 -22.15 4.34
N ASN A 233 -5.61 -22.22 5.24
CA ASN A 233 -4.75 -21.10 5.62
C ASN A 233 -3.94 -20.58 4.43
N ILE A 234 -3.34 -21.48 3.64
CA ILE A 234 -2.62 -21.09 2.41
C ILE A 234 -3.56 -20.33 1.46
N LEU A 235 -4.73 -20.91 1.14
CA LEU A 235 -5.69 -20.31 0.23
C LEU A 235 -6.19 -18.96 0.74
N GLY A 236 -6.56 -18.86 2.02
CA GLY A 236 -7.03 -17.64 2.66
C GLY A 236 -6.03 -16.49 2.54
N LYS A 237 -4.74 -16.74 2.81
CA LYS A 237 -3.67 -15.74 2.67
C LYS A 237 -3.63 -15.10 1.27
N TYR A 238 -3.78 -15.92 0.22
CA TYR A 238 -3.76 -15.42 -1.16
C TYR A 238 -5.09 -14.81 -1.59
N ILE A 239 -6.24 -15.33 -1.14
CA ILE A 239 -7.55 -14.73 -1.44
C ILE A 239 -7.65 -13.34 -0.81
N ASP A 240 -7.35 -13.23 0.48
CA ASP A 240 -7.38 -11.95 1.20
C ASP A 240 -6.36 -10.99 0.62
N GLY A 241 -5.17 -11.52 0.31
CA GLY A 241 -4.14 -10.84 -0.45
C GLY A 241 -4.65 -10.21 -1.73
N LEU A 242 -5.18 -11.02 -2.65
CA LEU A 242 -5.68 -10.58 -3.94
C LEU A 242 -6.87 -9.61 -3.80
N SER A 243 -7.75 -9.82 -2.82
CA SER A 243 -8.89 -8.95 -2.53
C SER A 243 -8.46 -7.55 -2.05
N LEU A 244 -7.47 -7.48 -1.16
CA LEU A 244 -6.91 -6.22 -0.65
C LEU A 244 -6.12 -5.47 -1.72
N VAL A 245 -5.38 -6.21 -2.55
CA VAL A 245 -4.60 -5.65 -3.66
C VAL A 245 -5.50 -4.95 -4.68
N ASN A 246 -6.72 -5.43 -4.91
CA ASN A 246 -7.73 -4.73 -5.73
C ASN A 246 -8.06 -3.32 -5.21
N LYS A 247 -7.93 -3.12 -3.90
CA LYS A 247 -8.18 -1.83 -3.23
C LYS A 247 -6.89 -1.01 -3.07
N GLY A 248 -5.77 -1.46 -3.64
CA GLY A 248 -4.45 -0.86 -3.45
C GLY A 248 -3.87 -1.09 -2.05
N ILE A 249 -4.41 -2.05 -1.29
CA ILE A 249 -3.97 -2.36 0.08
C ILE A 249 -3.11 -3.63 0.01
N ILE A 250 -1.96 -3.59 0.67
CA ILE A 250 -1.08 -4.75 0.75
C ILE A 250 -1.46 -5.59 1.97
N SER A 251 -1.71 -6.89 1.76
CA SER A 251 -1.94 -7.82 2.87
C SER A 251 -0.64 -8.16 3.60
N TYR A 252 -0.63 -7.99 4.91
CA TYR A 252 0.50 -8.36 5.79
C TYR A 252 0.72 -9.87 5.86
N HIS A 253 -0.24 -10.68 5.39
CA HIS A 253 -0.11 -12.12 5.31
C HIS A 253 0.76 -12.59 4.13
N ILE A 254 0.90 -11.77 3.08
CA ILE A 254 1.78 -12.07 1.94
C ILE A 254 3.20 -11.58 2.22
N LEU A 255 3.34 -10.35 2.70
CA LEU A 255 4.61 -9.75 3.10
C LEU A 255 4.40 -9.13 4.47
N ASN A 256 4.98 -9.73 5.51
CA ASN A 256 4.82 -9.20 6.86
C ASN A 256 5.77 -8.00 7.09
N PRO A 257 5.49 -7.15 8.10
CA PRO A 257 6.30 -5.96 8.38
C PRO A 257 7.77 -6.25 8.73
N GLU A 258 8.06 -7.39 9.35
CA GLU A 258 9.43 -7.77 9.73
C GLU A 258 10.26 -8.19 8.51
N ASP A 259 9.68 -8.99 7.62
CA ASP A 259 10.27 -9.34 6.33
C ASP A 259 10.53 -8.07 5.52
N LEU A 260 9.53 -7.19 5.39
CA LEU A 260 9.68 -5.93 4.69
C LEU A 260 10.79 -5.07 5.32
N ARG A 261 10.84 -4.95 6.66
CA ARG A 261 11.91 -4.22 7.35
C ARG A 261 13.29 -4.78 7.04
N SER A 262 13.45 -6.11 7.00
CA SER A 262 14.72 -6.76 6.68
C SER A 262 15.18 -6.46 5.25
N GLU A 263 14.22 -6.45 4.31
CA GLU A 263 14.45 -6.10 2.91
C GLU A 263 14.81 -4.63 2.76
N LEU A 264 14.07 -3.73 3.43
CA LEU A 264 14.36 -2.29 3.45
C LEU A 264 15.75 -1.98 4.01
N LYS A 265 16.18 -2.66 5.07
CA LYS A 265 17.56 -2.54 5.59
C LYS A 265 18.62 -2.91 4.57
N THR A 266 18.33 -3.88 3.72
CA THR A 266 19.27 -4.29 2.69
C THR A 266 19.28 -3.30 1.52
N ILE A 267 18.11 -2.79 1.14
CA ILE A 267 17.96 -1.76 0.10
C ILE A 267 18.67 -0.46 0.52
N SER A 268 18.55 -0.06 1.80
CA SER A 268 19.11 1.19 2.34
C SER A 268 20.65 1.24 2.31
N ILE A 269 21.33 0.12 2.07
CA ILE A 269 22.79 0.09 1.94
C ILE A 269 23.25 0.86 0.70
N ARG A 270 22.47 0.81 -0.39
CA ARG A 270 22.84 1.39 -1.70
C ARG A 270 21.88 2.46 -2.19
N HIS A 271 20.68 2.54 -1.61
CA HIS A 271 19.62 3.43 -2.07
C HIS A 271 19.10 4.27 -0.92
N ASN A 272 18.75 5.52 -1.21
CA ASN A 272 18.10 6.37 -0.22
C ASN A 272 16.62 6.05 -0.16
N LEU A 273 16.14 5.87 1.06
CA LEU A 273 14.77 5.50 1.35
C LEU A 273 13.98 6.71 1.90
N PRO A 274 12.65 6.79 1.67
CA PRO A 274 11.80 7.83 2.26
C PRO A 274 11.90 7.90 3.78
N LEU A 275 12.01 6.75 4.44
CA LEU A 275 12.05 6.56 5.88
C LEU A 275 13.11 5.52 6.26
N GLU A 276 13.68 5.67 7.45
CA GLU A 276 14.61 4.68 8.01
C GLU A 276 13.94 3.31 8.18
N PRO A 277 14.66 2.19 7.98
CA PRO A 277 14.10 0.84 7.97
C PRO A 277 13.88 0.30 9.39
N THR A 278 12.94 0.92 10.12
CA THR A 278 12.42 0.48 11.42
C THR A 278 11.11 -0.29 11.25
N LEU A 279 10.69 -1.03 12.29
CA LEU A 279 9.43 -1.77 12.25
C LEU A 279 8.21 -0.84 12.14
N GLU A 280 8.23 0.28 12.86
CA GLU A 280 7.17 1.30 12.79
C GLU A 280 7.07 1.89 11.37
N ASN A 281 8.21 2.23 10.77
CA ASN A 281 8.23 2.78 9.41
C ASN A 281 7.85 1.75 8.36
N ALA A 282 8.13 0.45 8.56
CA ALA A 282 7.68 -0.61 7.66
C ALA A 282 6.15 -0.60 7.48
N LEU A 283 5.39 -0.26 8.52
CA LEU A 283 3.93 -0.07 8.42
C LEU A 283 3.54 1.12 7.54
N VAL A 284 4.33 2.21 7.59
CA VAL A 284 4.13 3.38 6.73
C VAL A 284 4.48 3.06 5.27
N TYR A 285 5.48 2.21 5.04
CA TYR A 285 5.87 1.77 3.69
C TYR A 285 4.73 1.08 2.93
N PHE A 286 3.87 0.31 3.60
CA PHE A 286 2.70 -0.29 2.95
C PHE A 286 1.73 0.74 2.35
N LYS A 287 1.75 1.99 2.81
CA LYS A 287 0.98 3.11 2.21
C LYS A 287 1.71 3.76 1.03
N LEU A 288 3.04 3.68 1.00
CA LEU A 288 3.89 4.31 -0.01
C LEU A 288 4.15 3.40 -1.21
N MET A 289 4.09 2.09 -1.00
CA MET A 289 4.38 1.08 -2.00
C MET A 289 3.22 0.92 -2.97
N LYS A 290 3.55 0.71 -4.25
CA LYS A 290 2.57 0.26 -5.25
C LYS A 290 2.67 -1.26 -5.37
N ILE A 291 1.54 -1.92 -5.58
CA ILE A 291 1.48 -3.37 -5.74
C ILE A 291 0.97 -3.72 -7.13
N LYS A 292 1.64 -4.70 -7.75
CA LYS A 292 1.24 -5.31 -9.01
C LYS A 292 1.15 -6.82 -8.81
N ALA A 293 0.13 -7.44 -9.36
CA ALA A 293 -0.06 -8.89 -9.30
C ALA A 293 -0.50 -9.42 -10.67
N PHE A 294 0.14 -10.49 -11.12
CA PHE A 294 -0.15 -11.13 -12.39
C PHE A 294 0.15 -12.62 -12.33
N ILE A 295 -0.35 -13.36 -13.32
CA ILE A 295 -0.05 -14.78 -13.47
C ILE A 295 0.62 -15.03 -14.80
N LYS A 296 1.65 -15.88 -14.75
CA LYS A 296 2.26 -16.50 -15.93
C LYS A 296 2.70 -17.92 -15.61
N ASN A 297 2.45 -18.87 -16.51
CA ASN A 297 2.96 -20.25 -16.38
C ASN A 297 2.69 -20.87 -15.00
N GLU A 298 1.44 -20.75 -14.51
CA GLU A 298 1.00 -21.25 -13.18
C GLU A 298 1.61 -20.54 -11.95
N LEU A 299 2.51 -19.58 -12.17
CA LEU A 299 3.08 -18.74 -11.13
C LEU A 299 2.18 -17.52 -10.90
N LEU A 300 1.68 -17.38 -9.67
CA LEU A 300 1.15 -16.12 -9.17
C LEU A 300 2.34 -15.27 -8.72
N VAL A 301 2.59 -14.16 -9.41
CA VAL A 301 3.68 -13.24 -9.12
C VAL A 301 3.12 -11.95 -8.54
N ILE A 302 3.71 -11.50 -7.44
CA ILE A 302 3.35 -10.25 -6.76
C ILE A 302 4.60 -9.39 -6.64
N ALA A 303 4.53 -8.20 -7.20
CA ALA A 303 5.59 -7.21 -7.22
C ALA A 303 5.21 -6.02 -6.34
N PHE A 304 6.07 -5.69 -5.39
CA PHE A 304 5.95 -4.52 -4.53
C PHE A 304 6.96 -3.47 -4.96
N GLU A 305 6.49 -2.34 -5.45
CA GLU A 305 7.31 -1.22 -5.90
C GLU A 305 7.50 -0.23 -4.75
N ILE A 306 8.71 -0.19 -4.22
CA ILE A 306 9.14 0.73 -3.15
C ILE A 306 9.75 1.98 -3.80
N PRO A 307 9.30 3.19 -3.44
CA PRO A 307 9.90 4.41 -3.98
C PRO A 307 11.33 4.62 -3.46
N ILE A 308 12.26 4.90 -4.37
CA ILE A 308 13.63 5.32 -4.04
C ILE A 308 13.70 6.84 -4.17
N VAL A 309 14.18 7.51 -3.13
CA VAL A 309 14.22 8.97 -3.09
C VAL A 309 15.60 9.50 -3.48
N ASN A 310 15.62 10.73 -3.97
CA ASN A 310 16.87 11.49 -4.02
C ASN A 310 17.35 11.86 -2.61
N SER A 311 18.64 12.20 -2.48
CA SER A 311 19.23 12.63 -1.21
C SER A 311 18.81 14.04 -0.79
N LEU A 312 18.18 14.81 -1.69
CA LEU A 312 17.78 16.18 -1.43
C LEU A 312 16.44 16.24 -0.72
N LEU A 313 16.41 17.05 0.34
CA LEU A 313 15.17 17.42 1.02
C LEU A 313 14.65 18.75 0.48
N TYR A 314 13.34 18.87 0.35
CA TYR A 314 12.66 20.05 -0.15
C TYR A 314 11.68 20.59 0.89
N ASP A 315 11.48 21.90 0.86
CA ASP A 315 10.35 22.58 1.45
C ASP A 315 9.26 22.73 0.39
N LEU A 316 8.05 22.25 0.72
CA LEU A 316 6.88 22.41 -0.12
C LEU A 316 6.13 23.67 0.31
N TYR A 317 5.93 24.59 -0.62
CA TYR A 317 5.17 25.82 -0.40
C TYR A 317 3.92 25.87 -1.28
N GLY A 318 2.81 26.29 -0.70
CA GLY A 318 1.66 26.83 -1.43
C GLY A 318 1.85 28.32 -1.67
N LEU A 319 1.64 28.76 -2.91
CA LEU A 319 1.86 30.14 -3.35
C LEU A 319 0.53 30.86 -3.45
N TYR A 320 0.38 31.93 -2.65
CA TYR A 320 -0.82 32.76 -2.65
C TYR A 320 -0.47 34.19 -3.05
N PRO A 321 -1.08 34.75 -4.11
CA PRO A 321 -0.88 36.14 -4.47
C PRO A 321 -1.34 37.05 -3.34
N LEU A 322 -0.56 38.07 -3.02
CA LEU A 322 -0.96 39.11 -2.07
C LEU A 322 -1.43 40.35 -2.83
N PHE A 323 -2.69 40.71 -2.61
CA PHE A 323 -3.31 41.86 -3.25
C PHE A 323 -3.00 43.12 -2.44
N THR A 324 -2.45 44.12 -3.11
CA THR A 324 -2.10 45.41 -2.51
C THR A 324 -2.92 46.52 -3.18
N PRO A 325 -3.69 47.32 -2.41
CA PRO A 325 -4.46 48.43 -2.98
C PRO A 325 -3.54 49.56 -3.47
N HIS A 326 -3.95 50.26 -4.51
CA HIS A 326 -3.27 51.47 -4.97
C HIS A 326 -3.44 52.61 -3.98
N GLN A 327 -2.40 53.43 -3.80
CA GLN A 327 -2.46 54.61 -2.95
C GLN A 327 -3.54 55.62 -3.39
N SER A 328 -3.78 55.71 -4.70
CA SER A 328 -4.76 56.63 -5.31
C SER A 328 -6.18 56.09 -5.33
N ASP A 329 -6.38 54.77 -5.21
CA ASP A 329 -7.68 54.14 -5.36
C ASP A 329 -7.75 52.83 -4.54
N PRO A 330 -8.56 52.79 -3.46
CA PRO A 330 -8.67 51.62 -2.59
C PRO A 330 -9.40 50.43 -3.23
N TYR A 331 -10.04 50.60 -4.40
CA TYR A 331 -10.70 49.53 -5.14
C TYR A 331 -9.85 48.95 -6.26
N LEU A 332 -8.73 49.59 -6.59
CA LEU A 332 -7.76 49.09 -7.56
C LEU A 332 -6.65 48.32 -6.84
N PHE A 333 -6.65 47.00 -6.99
CA PHE A 333 -5.65 46.11 -6.41
C PHE A 333 -4.64 45.64 -7.45
N SER A 334 -3.40 45.56 -7.00
CA SER A 334 -2.28 44.98 -7.75
C SER A 334 -1.81 43.71 -7.07
N TYR A 335 -1.55 42.67 -7.86
CA TYR A 335 -1.01 41.41 -7.35
C TYR A 335 -0.06 40.77 -8.35
N ILE A 336 0.84 39.94 -7.84
CA ILE A 336 1.74 39.12 -8.65
C ILE A 336 1.12 37.74 -8.77
N GLU A 337 0.77 37.33 -9.98
CA GLU A 337 0.19 36.00 -10.22
C GLU A 337 1.30 34.94 -10.27
N PRO A 338 1.29 33.94 -9.37
CA PRO A 338 2.21 32.82 -9.47
C PRO A 338 1.94 32.01 -10.74
N SER A 339 3.00 31.64 -11.44
CA SER A 339 2.93 30.76 -12.62
C SER A 339 2.31 29.40 -12.30
N LYS A 340 2.54 28.89 -11.09
CA LYS A 340 1.97 27.66 -10.56
C LYS A 340 1.65 27.81 -9.06
N PRO A 341 0.64 27.11 -8.55
CA PRO A 341 0.18 27.26 -7.16
C PRO A 341 1.10 26.64 -6.10
N TYR A 342 2.04 25.77 -6.49
CA TYR A 342 2.96 25.14 -5.54
C TYR A 342 4.40 25.16 -6.04
N ILE A 343 5.34 25.21 -5.10
CA ILE A 343 6.77 25.10 -5.39
C ILE A 343 7.46 24.21 -4.37
N LEU A 344 8.30 23.32 -4.88
CA LEU A 344 9.30 22.58 -4.11
C LEU A 344 10.60 23.35 -4.19
N LEU A 345 11.19 23.68 -3.05
CA LEU A 345 12.46 24.36 -2.96
C LEU A 345 13.42 23.52 -2.10
N SER A 346 14.57 23.14 -2.65
CA SER A 346 15.56 22.41 -1.86
C SER A 346 15.94 23.17 -0.60
N VAL A 347 16.23 22.47 0.49
CA VAL A 347 16.67 23.09 1.75
C VAL A 347 17.97 23.90 1.54
N THR A 348 18.83 23.45 0.61
CA THR A 348 20.05 24.18 0.19
C THR A 348 19.75 25.39 -0.70
N ARG A 349 18.49 25.59 -1.12
CA ARG A 349 18.03 26.73 -1.92
C ARG A 349 18.67 26.84 -3.31
N THR A 350 19.19 25.74 -3.82
CA THR A 350 19.94 25.68 -5.10
C THR A 350 19.09 25.21 -6.27
N VAL A 351 18.14 24.31 -6.00
CA VAL A 351 17.25 23.71 -6.98
C VAL A 351 15.79 23.81 -6.52
N PHE A 352 14.87 23.83 -7.49
CA PHE A 352 13.44 23.95 -7.25
C PHE A 352 12.62 23.18 -8.30
N SER A 353 11.32 23.04 -8.05
CA SER A 353 10.34 22.59 -9.05
C SER A 353 8.98 23.22 -8.78
N SER A 354 8.32 23.72 -9.82
CA SER A 354 6.99 24.32 -9.73
C SER A 354 5.91 23.29 -10.14
N LEU A 355 4.86 23.13 -9.33
CA LEU A 355 3.82 22.10 -9.48
C LEU A 355 2.44 22.72 -9.68
N ASN A 356 1.65 22.15 -10.61
CA ASN A 356 0.28 22.61 -10.89
C ASN A 356 -0.72 22.17 -9.82
N ASN A 357 -0.47 21.01 -9.22
CA ASN A 357 -1.29 20.43 -8.17
C ASN A 357 -0.44 19.43 -7.36
N LEU A 358 -1.01 18.92 -6.27
CA LEU A 358 -0.37 17.93 -5.39
C LEU A 358 -0.84 16.49 -5.68
N GLN A 359 -1.46 16.19 -6.83
CA GLN A 359 -2.00 14.85 -7.12
C GLN A 359 -0.91 13.76 -7.15
N LYS A 360 0.31 14.13 -7.56
CA LYS A 360 1.47 13.23 -7.57
C LYS A 360 2.30 13.30 -6.28
N CYS A 361 1.81 14.01 -5.26
CA CYS A 361 2.45 14.13 -3.96
C CYS A 361 1.56 13.48 -2.90
N GLN A 362 2.09 12.47 -2.22
CA GLN A 362 1.38 11.77 -1.17
C GLN A 362 1.95 12.17 0.19
N GLU A 363 1.08 12.64 1.09
CA GLU A 363 1.44 12.81 2.50
C GLU A 363 1.45 11.44 3.19
N TYR A 364 2.58 11.08 3.79
CA TYR A 364 2.77 9.76 4.43
C TYR A 364 2.95 9.84 5.94
N LEU A 365 3.38 11.00 6.43
CA LEU A 365 3.36 11.42 7.84
C LEU A 365 2.94 12.89 7.88
N PRO A 366 2.44 13.42 9.02
CA PRO A 366 2.03 14.81 9.12
C PRO A 366 3.12 15.79 8.64
N ASN A 367 2.79 16.62 7.66
CA ASN A 367 3.68 17.58 6.99
C ASN A 367 4.91 16.95 6.31
N GLN A 368 4.85 15.66 5.97
CA GLN A 368 5.89 14.95 5.20
C GLN A 368 5.32 14.35 3.93
N TRP A 369 5.89 14.78 2.81
CA TRP A 369 5.37 14.51 1.48
C TRP A 369 6.37 13.71 0.65
N LEU A 370 5.86 12.78 -0.15
CA LEU A 370 6.61 12.10 -1.20
C LEU A 370 6.01 12.46 -2.55
N CYS A 371 6.78 13.14 -3.39
CA CYS A 371 6.34 13.55 -4.72
C CYS A 371 7.00 12.72 -5.82
N ASP A 372 6.18 12.18 -6.73
CA ASP A 372 6.59 11.36 -7.87
C ASP A 372 6.60 12.18 -9.17
N GLN A 373 7.51 11.83 -10.10
CA GLN A 373 7.60 12.41 -11.44
C GLN A 373 7.75 13.93 -11.45
N VAL A 374 8.65 14.45 -10.61
CA VAL A 374 8.92 15.89 -10.49
C VAL A 374 10.16 16.27 -11.30
N THR A 375 10.04 17.34 -12.10
CA THR A 375 11.17 17.89 -12.88
C THR A 375 11.91 18.94 -12.06
N ILE A 376 13.14 18.62 -11.64
CA ILE A 376 13.98 19.53 -10.84
C ILE A 376 14.76 20.46 -11.76
N SER A 377 14.71 21.76 -11.47
CA SER A 377 15.44 22.82 -12.18
C SER A 377 16.45 23.49 -11.25
N LYS A 378 17.62 23.85 -11.80
CA LYS A 378 18.60 24.67 -11.09
C LYS A 378 18.16 26.13 -11.10
N ARG A 379 18.25 26.78 -9.95
CA ARG A 379 17.86 28.19 -9.78
C ARG A 379 18.64 29.14 -10.69
N ILE A 380 19.94 28.90 -10.85
CA ILE A 380 20.84 29.77 -11.62
C ILE A 380 20.47 29.73 -13.11
N ASP A 381 20.13 28.56 -13.62
CA ASP A 381 19.84 28.35 -15.03
C ASP A 381 18.42 28.82 -15.41
N HIS A 382 17.47 28.73 -14.47
CA HIS A 382 16.06 29.06 -14.69
C HIS A 382 15.52 29.98 -13.58
N PRO A 383 15.88 31.27 -13.56
CA PRO A 383 15.41 32.20 -12.55
C PRO A 383 13.95 32.60 -12.79
N ILE A 384 13.01 31.91 -12.11
CA ILE A 384 11.58 32.27 -12.14
C ILE A 384 11.25 33.37 -11.12
N CYS A 385 10.15 34.08 -11.36
CA CYS A 385 9.69 35.22 -10.55
C CYS A 385 9.61 34.85 -9.05
N GLU A 386 8.94 33.74 -8.74
CA GLU A 386 8.65 33.28 -7.39
C GLU A 386 9.95 33.02 -6.61
N ILE A 387 10.91 32.36 -7.24
CA ILE A 387 12.21 32.11 -6.60
C ILE A 387 12.99 33.41 -6.38
N GLN A 388 12.92 34.37 -7.30
CA GLN A 388 13.58 35.66 -7.13
C GLN A 388 12.94 36.48 -6.00
N LEU A 389 11.60 36.49 -5.91
CA LEU A 389 10.83 37.14 -4.86
C LEU A 389 11.02 36.49 -3.49
N PHE A 390 11.34 35.20 -3.44
CA PHE A 390 11.60 34.48 -2.19
C PHE A 390 12.93 34.88 -1.53
N PHE A 391 13.97 35.18 -2.32
CA PHE A 391 15.33 35.40 -1.81
C PHE A 391 15.80 36.84 -1.77
N LYS A 392 15.29 37.70 -2.65
CA LYS A 392 15.72 39.09 -2.68
C LYS A 392 14.89 39.90 -1.70
N GLU A 393 15.52 40.78 -0.93
CA GLU A 393 14.85 41.99 -0.48
C GLU A 393 14.60 42.81 -1.74
N VAL A 394 13.39 42.67 -2.27
CA VAL A 394 13.05 43.15 -3.60
C VAL A 394 12.79 44.65 -3.53
N ASN A 395 13.78 45.47 -3.87
CA ASN A 395 13.54 46.91 -4.08
C ASN A 395 12.68 47.16 -5.34
N HIS A 396 12.71 46.25 -6.32
CA HIS A 396 11.99 46.37 -7.60
C HIS A 396 11.50 44.99 -8.09
N ILE A 397 10.23 44.88 -8.45
CA ILE A 397 9.61 43.63 -8.93
C ILE A 397 10.37 43.13 -10.19
N PRO A 398 10.83 41.86 -10.23
CA PRO A 398 11.49 41.29 -11.40
C PRO A 398 10.65 41.36 -12.69
N LYS A 399 11.30 41.59 -13.83
CA LYS A 399 10.62 41.77 -15.14
C LYS A 399 9.84 40.54 -15.62
N ASN A 400 10.22 39.34 -15.17
CA ASN A 400 9.58 38.07 -15.47
C ASN A 400 8.35 37.79 -14.58
N CYS A 401 8.04 38.67 -13.62
CA CYS A 401 6.83 38.56 -12.80
C CYS A 401 5.62 39.11 -13.55
N GLN A 402 4.53 38.34 -13.56
CA GLN A 402 3.27 38.78 -14.13
C GLN A 402 2.48 39.57 -13.09
N VAL A 403 2.58 40.89 -13.16
CA VAL A 403 1.76 41.80 -12.36
C VAL A 403 0.41 41.99 -13.04
N LYS A 404 -0.67 41.80 -12.28
CA LYS A 404 -2.04 42.03 -12.73
C LYS A 404 -2.70 43.08 -11.86
N HIS A 405 -3.66 43.77 -12.45
CA HIS A 405 -4.49 44.77 -11.79
C HIS A 405 -5.95 44.34 -11.87
N ILE A 406 -6.67 44.49 -10.76
CA ILE A 406 -8.10 44.20 -10.68
C ILE A 406 -8.81 45.35 -9.96
N TYR A 407 -9.90 45.81 -10.54
CA TYR A 407 -10.82 46.74 -9.90
C TYR A 407 -11.96 45.95 -9.29
N ALA A 408 -12.04 45.88 -7.96
CA ALA A 408 -13.06 45.07 -7.29
C ALA A 408 -13.32 45.52 -5.85
N ASP A 409 -14.57 45.33 -5.40
CA ASP A 409 -14.93 45.34 -3.98
C ASP A 409 -14.53 43.98 -3.39
N THR A 410 -13.22 43.79 -3.16
CA THR A 410 -12.64 42.49 -2.82
C THR A 410 -12.89 42.11 -1.37
N GLU A 411 -13.55 40.97 -1.18
CA GLU A 411 -13.53 40.19 0.05
C GLU A 411 -12.92 38.82 -0.24
N LEU A 412 -11.61 38.70 -0.03
CA LEU A 412 -10.87 37.47 -0.28
C LEU A 412 -10.47 36.84 1.05
N TRP A 413 -10.74 35.54 1.20
CA TRP A 413 -10.34 34.74 2.35
C TRP A 413 -9.67 33.46 1.87
N HIS A 414 -8.40 33.28 2.19
CA HIS A 414 -7.62 32.09 1.88
C HIS A 414 -7.27 31.35 3.16
N LYS A 415 -7.81 30.15 3.33
CA LYS A 415 -7.40 29.26 4.42
C LYS A 415 -5.99 28.76 4.17
N ILE A 416 -5.11 28.91 5.16
CA ILE A 416 -3.70 28.52 5.10
C ILE A 416 -3.53 27.10 5.67
N ASN A 417 -3.64 26.97 6.99
CA ASN A 417 -3.60 25.73 7.79
C ASN A 417 -3.96 26.09 9.26
N ASN A 418 -4.23 25.10 10.11
CA ASN A 418 -4.38 25.25 11.57
C ASN A 418 -5.21 26.47 12.03
N ASN A 419 -6.41 26.65 11.47
CA ASN A 419 -7.29 27.78 11.76
C ASN A 419 -6.60 29.15 11.54
N LYS A 420 -5.79 29.26 10.49
CA LYS A 420 -5.21 30.51 10.01
C LYS A 420 -5.75 30.83 8.62
N TRP A 421 -6.01 32.11 8.39
CA TRP A 421 -6.50 32.64 7.12
C TRP A 421 -5.70 33.89 6.74
N ILE A 422 -5.47 34.06 5.44
CA ILE A 422 -5.09 35.34 4.84
C ILE A 422 -6.35 35.96 4.31
N TYR A 423 -6.52 37.26 4.52
CA TYR A 423 -7.64 37.95 3.93
C TYR A 423 -7.24 39.30 3.35
N VAL A 424 -8.03 39.75 2.39
CA VAL A 424 -7.95 41.09 1.80
C VAL A 424 -9.36 41.65 1.73
N LEU A 425 -9.55 42.84 2.31
CA LEU A 425 -10.83 43.54 2.37
C LEU A 425 -10.66 44.94 1.80
N SER A 426 -11.52 45.32 0.85
CA SER A 426 -11.64 46.67 0.31
C SER A 426 -12.31 47.65 1.29
N LYS A 427 -13.13 47.13 2.22
CA LYS A 427 -13.88 47.91 3.19
C LYS A 427 -13.98 47.17 4.53
N PRO A 428 -14.27 47.86 5.64
CA PRO A 428 -14.54 47.20 6.91
C PRO A 428 -15.73 46.23 6.79
N THR A 429 -15.47 44.93 6.98
CA THR A 429 -16.50 43.88 6.92
C THR A 429 -16.71 43.27 8.29
N ARG A 430 -17.96 42.99 8.66
CA ARG A 430 -18.30 42.29 9.90
C ARG A 430 -18.15 40.79 9.70
N THR A 431 -17.26 40.17 10.47
CA THR A 431 -16.99 38.72 10.41
C THR A 431 -17.54 38.01 11.65
N ASN A 432 -18.10 36.81 11.45
CA ASN A 432 -18.49 35.91 12.53
C ASN A 432 -17.52 34.72 12.53
N ILE A 433 -16.80 34.53 13.64
CA ILE A 433 -15.89 33.39 13.81
C ILE A 433 -16.66 32.32 14.58
N LEU A 434 -16.88 31.18 13.93
CA LEU A 434 -17.41 29.98 14.58
C LEU A 434 -16.22 29.18 15.11
N CYS A 435 -16.05 29.17 16.43
CA CYS A 435 -15.01 28.45 17.13
C CYS A 435 -15.45 27.03 17.51
#